data_AF-A0A9W7DQ74-F1
#
_entry.id   AF-A0A9W7DQ74-F1
#
_cell.length_a   1.000
_cell.length_b   1.000
_cell.length_c   1.000
_cell.angle_alpha   90.00
_cell.angle_beta   90.00
_cell.angle_gamma   90.00
#
_symmetry.space_group_name_H-M   'P 1'
#
loop_
_entity.id
_entity.type
_entity.pdbx_description
1 polymer ?
#
loop_
_entity_poly.entity_id
_entity_poly.type
_entity_poly.pdbx_seq_one_letter_code
_entity_poly.pdbx_strand_id
1 'polypeptide(L)'
;MSINLITTLTTPSHASSLPNVPIDNLPTLTTCLSLSGTSLTCGSDNRLRRSIYQTYIDAGDFSEAAATLSTLRFDSALPNYTFTPSEILDVYVTVSECYIEDDDSVKAEVFVGKAASVVAQVDPASTEVLRFQSTRARVLDAQRKFLQASEFYYQLSTATHPSIHPPDLLLLLAKSCTTAVLGKSGPRRRKVLSLLACDARLVQLSSIPGCVAHSDIVLRMHRLELLGTTSTAAFAGTLAP
;
A
#
# COMPACT_ATOMS: atom_id res chain seq x y z
N MET A 1 -0.69 -1.85 -14.94
CA MET A 1 0.61 -2.30 -14.40
C MET A 1 0.63 -2.03 -12.90
N SER A 2 -0.03 -2.88 -12.14
CA SER A 2 0.02 -2.85 -10.68
C SER A 2 1.44 -3.25 -10.28
N ILE A 3 2.17 -2.34 -9.65
CA ILE A 3 3.48 -2.68 -9.08
C ILE A 3 3.19 -3.69 -7.98
N ASN A 4 3.39 -4.97 -8.28
CA ASN A 4 3.39 -6.06 -7.30
C ASN A 4 4.67 -5.96 -6.45
N LEU A 5 4.87 -4.81 -5.79
CA LEU A 5 5.75 -4.68 -4.62
C LEU A 5 5.29 -5.63 -3.50
N ILE A 6 4.04 -6.09 -3.57
CA ILE A 6 3.43 -7.08 -2.69
C ILE A 6 4.25 -8.38 -2.70
N THR A 7 4.68 -8.90 -3.86
CA THR A 7 5.22 -10.27 -3.95
C THR A 7 6.70 -10.40 -3.60
N THR A 8 7.48 -9.32 -3.68
CA THR A 8 8.93 -9.38 -3.41
C THR A 8 9.31 -9.11 -1.96
N LEU A 9 8.37 -8.58 -1.15
CA LEU A 9 8.63 -8.17 0.23
C LEU A 9 7.82 -8.96 1.28
N THR A 10 6.92 -9.85 0.87
CA THR A 10 6.06 -10.63 1.77
C THR A 10 6.44 -12.12 1.77
N THR A 11 7.56 -12.45 2.38
CA THR A 11 7.63 -13.73 3.09
C THR A 11 7.71 -13.41 4.57
N PRO A 12 6.58 -13.41 5.31
CA PRO A 12 6.66 -13.39 6.76
C PRO A 12 7.42 -14.65 7.21
N SER A 13 8.48 -14.43 7.97
CA SER A 13 9.36 -15.42 8.59
C SER A 13 8.66 -16.32 9.65
N HIS A 14 7.33 -16.25 9.75
CA HIS A 14 6.51 -16.98 10.71
C HIS A 14 5.81 -18.23 10.13
N ALA A 15 6.27 -18.74 8.99
CA ALA A 15 5.81 -20.01 8.38
C ALA A 15 6.23 -21.28 9.18
N SER A 16 6.27 -21.20 10.52
CA SER A 16 6.37 -22.38 11.37
C SER A 16 5.00 -23.03 11.47
N SER A 17 4.83 -24.15 10.73
CA SER A 17 3.70 -25.09 10.76
C SER A 17 2.39 -24.52 11.34
N LEU A 18 1.75 -23.61 10.61
CA LEU A 18 0.39 -23.18 10.95
C LEU A 18 -0.53 -24.41 10.81
N PRO A 19 -1.53 -24.57 11.70
CA PRO A 19 -2.51 -25.64 11.55
C PRO A 19 -3.22 -25.48 10.20
N ASN A 20 -3.36 -26.57 9.44
CA ASN A 20 -4.13 -26.55 8.20
C ASN A 20 -5.62 -26.60 8.55
N VAL A 21 -6.33 -25.51 8.30
CA VAL A 21 -7.76 -25.38 8.58
C VAL A 21 -8.52 -25.49 7.26
N PRO A 22 -9.44 -26.47 7.13
CA PRO A 22 -10.25 -26.59 5.92
C PRO A 22 -11.27 -25.45 5.82
N ILE A 23 -11.52 -25.00 4.58
CA ILE A 23 -12.36 -23.84 4.25
C ILE A 23 -13.77 -23.95 4.86
N ASP A 24 -14.36 -25.14 4.85
CA ASP A 24 -15.72 -25.38 5.37
C ASP A 24 -15.89 -25.04 6.87
N ASN A 25 -14.79 -25.06 7.63
CA ASN A 25 -14.79 -24.79 9.06
C ASN A 25 -14.48 -23.33 9.41
N LEU A 26 -14.15 -22.48 8.44
CA LEU A 26 -13.82 -21.07 8.69
C LEU A 26 -14.93 -20.27 9.39
N PRO A 27 -16.21 -20.32 8.97
CA PRO A 27 -17.25 -19.50 9.60
C PRO A 27 -17.52 -19.94 11.05
N THR A 28 -17.48 -21.24 11.33
CA THR A 28 -17.68 -21.78 12.68
C THR A 28 -16.51 -21.40 13.59
N LEU A 29 -15.27 -21.53 13.13
CA LEU A 29 -14.08 -21.15 13.89
C LEU A 29 -14.02 -19.63 14.16
N THR A 30 -14.39 -18.82 13.17
CA THR A 30 -14.44 -17.36 13.31
C THR A 30 -15.49 -16.95 14.34
N THR A 31 -16.66 -17.59 14.32
CA THR A 31 -17.73 -17.39 15.30
C THR A 31 -17.26 -17.80 16.71
N CYS A 32 -16.65 -18.98 16.85
CA CYS A 32 -16.10 -19.44 18.13
C CYS A 32 -15.05 -18.48 18.69
N LEU A 33 -14.15 -17.95 17.86
CA LEU A 33 -13.15 -16.95 18.25
C LEU A 33 -13.78 -15.62 18.68
N SER A 34 -14.93 -15.24 18.12
CA SER A 34 -15.64 -14.02 18.52
C SER A 34 -16.34 -14.17 19.88
N LEU A 35 -16.85 -15.37 20.19
CA LEU A 35 -17.51 -15.70 21.45
C LEU A 35 -16.50 -15.94 22.58
N SER A 36 -15.29 -16.35 22.23
CA SER A 36 -14.15 -16.55 23.14
C SER A 36 -13.56 -15.20 23.56
N GLY A 37 -14.29 -14.46 24.41
CA GLY A 37 -13.91 -13.14 24.91
C GLY A 37 -12.63 -13.10 25.76
N THR A 38 -12.05 -14.25 26.11
CA THR A 38 -10.84 -14.36 26.94
C THR A 38 -9.61 -14.68 26.11
N SER A 39 -8.45 -14.23 26.61
CA SER A 39 -7.13 -14.67 26.17
C SER A 39 -7.06 -16.20 26.31
N LEU A 40 -6.87 -16.90 25.19
CA LEU A 40 -6.67 -18.34 25.23
C LEU A 40 -5.26 -18.65 25.74
N THR A 41 -5.06 -19.86 26.27
CA THR A 41 -3.75 -20.33 26.71
C THR A 41 -2.73 -20.15 25.57
N CYS A 42 -1.53 -19.70 25.94
CA CYS A 42 -0.37 -19.52 25.05
C CYS A 42 -0.56 -18.68 23.77
N GLY A 43 -1.58 -17.79 23.69
CA GLY A 43 -1.80 -16.97 22.49
C GLY A 43 -2.24 -17.79 21.26
N SER A 44 -2.84 -18.96 21.51
CA SER A 44 -3.34 -19.87 20.48
C SER A 44 -4.42 -19.26 19.58
N ASP A 45 -5.17 -18.28 20.09
CA ASP A 45 -6.14 -17.49 19.31
C ASP A 45 -5.48 -16.73 18.17
N ASN A 46 -4.40 -16.00 18.42
CA ASN A 46 -3.67 -15.26 17.39
C ASN A 46 -3.05 -16.21 16.34
N ARG A 47 -2.58 -17.40 16.76
CA ARG A 47 -2.10 -18.44 15.83
C ARG A 47 -3.24 -18.96 14.94
N LEU A 48 -4.42 -19.20 15.52
CA LEU A 48 -5.61 -19.62 14.75
C LEU A 48 -6.04 -18.54 13.76
N ARG A 49 -6.09 -17.26 14.18
CA ARG A 49 -6.44 -16.13 13.30
C ARG A 49 -5.50 -16.02 12.09
N ARG A 50 -4.20 -16.26 12.28
CA ARG A 50 -3.22 -16.30 11.17
C ARG A 50 -3.43 -17.48 10.23
N SER A 51 -3.77 -18.65 10.77
CA SER A 51 -4.11 -19.83 9.96
C SER A 51 -5.38 -19.58 9.13
N ILE A 52 -6.45 -19.08 9.74
CA ILE A 52 -7.69 -18.69 9.06
C ILE A 52 -7.43 -17.65 7.97
N TYR A 53 -6.62 -16.62 8.29
CA TYR A 53 -6.19 -15.62 7.32
C TYR A 53 -5.52 -16.28 6.10
N GLN A 54 -4.57 -17.20 6.31
CA GLN A 54 -3.89 -17.88 5.21
C GLN A 54 -4.87 -18.67 4.34
N THR A 55 -5.80 -19.40 4.96
CA THR A 55 -6.84 -20.14 4.22
C THR A 55 -7.72 -19.22 3.38
N TYR A 56 -8.10 -18.04 3.89
CA TYR A 56 -8.88 -17.07 3.10
C TYR A 56 -8.05 -16.45 1.95
N ILE A 57 -6.77 -16.16 2.17
CA ILE A 57 -5.86 -15.70 1.10
C ILE A 57 -5.73 -16.75 0.01
N ASP A 58 -5.55 -18.03 0.38
CA ASP A 58 -5.45 -19.13 -0.57
C ASP A 58 -6.77 -19.35 -1.37
N ALA A 59 -7.91 -19.00 -0.77
CA ALA A 59 -9.22 -19.02 -1.41
C ALA A 59 -9.51 -17.78 -2.28
N GLY A 60 -8.74 -16.69 -2.13
CA GLY A 60 -8.95 -15.42 -2.82
C GLY A 60 -9.93 -14.47 -2.15
N ASP A 61 -10.36 -14.74 -0.92
CA ASP A 61 -11.30 -13.91 -0.16
C ASP A 61 -10.55 -12.86 0.70
N PHE A 62 -10.09 -11.77 0.08
CA PHE A 62 -9.23 -10.79 0.75
C PHE A 62 -9.94 -9.99 1.85
N SER A 63 -11.21 -9.65 1.68
CA SER A 63 -12.00 -8.91 2.68
C SER A 63 -12.16 -9.68 3.99
N GLU A 64 -12.46 -10.98 3.92
CA GLU A 64 -12.62 -11.83 5.10
C GLU A 64 -11.27 -12.17 5.75
N ALA A 65 -10.22 -12.32 4.93
CA ALA A 65 -8.84 -12.42 5.42
C ALA A 65 -8.48 -11.17 6.24
N ALA A 66 -8.71 -9.98 5.70
CA ALA A 66 -8.45 -8.70 6.35
C ALA A 66 -9.26 -8.53 7.63
N ALA A 67 -10.55 -8.89 7.61
CA ALA A 67 -11.43 -8.84 8.77
C ALA A 67 -10.91 -9.74 9.89
N THR A 68 -10.52 -10.98 9.58
CA THR A 68 -9.94 -11.91 10.55
C THR A 68 -8.64 -11.36 11.14
N LEU A 69 -7.70 -10.93 10.29
CA LEU A 69 -6.39 -10.46 10.74
C LEU A 69 -6.49 -9.17 11.56
N SER A 70 -7.47 -8.30 11.26
CA SER A 70 -7.72 -7.07 12.02
C SER A 70 -8.12 -7.26 13.48
N THR A 71 -8.59 -8.47 13.82
CA THR A 71 -9.01 -8.85 15.18
C THR A 71 -7.87 -9.47 15.99
N LEU A 72 -6.65 -9.51 15.46
CA LEU A 72 -5.46 -9.89 16.22
C LEU A 72 -5.34 -9.04 17.49
N ARG A 73 -5.04 -9.69 18.60
CA ARG A 73 -4.85 -9.05 19.89
C ARG A 73 -3.39 -8.66 20.05
N PHE A 74 -3.15 -7.38 20.33
CA PHE A 74 -1.85 -6.85 20.73
C PHE A 74 -2.00 -6.35 22.16
N ASP A 75 -1.29 -6.97 23.11
CA ASP A 75 -1.33 -6.57 24.52
C ASP A 75 0.06 -6.70 25.12
N SER A 76 0.71 -5.57 25.36
CA SER A 76 2.06 -5.53 25.95
C SER A 76 2.09 -5.97 27.42
N ALA A 77 0.94 -6.03 28.09
CA ALA A 77 0.84 -6.53 29.46
C ALA A 77 0.78 -8.06 29.54
N LEU A 78 0.47 -8.74 28.42
CA LEU A 78 0.34 -10.19 28.37
C LEU A 78 1.51 -10.80 27.56
N PRO A 79 2.37 -11.65 28.15
CA PRO A 79 3.56 -12.18 27.48
C PRO A 79 3.32 -12.86 26.13
N ASN A 80 2.14 -13.48 25.94
CA ASN A 80 1.78 -14.21 24.71
C ASN A 80 1.21 -13.30 23.61
N TYR A 81 1.04 -12.01 23.87
CA TYR A 81 0.46 -11.01 22.96
C TYR A 81 1.37 -9.78 22.79
N THR A 82 2.61 -9.88 23.23
CA THR A 82 3.62 -8.85 23.02
C THR A 82 4.10 -8.91 21.57
N PHE A 83 4.02 -7.76 20.89
CA PHE A 83 4.54 -7.57 19.55
C PHE A 83 5.48 -6.38 19.51
N THR A 84 6.49 -6.48 18.65
CA THR A 84 7.36 -5.35 18.32
C THR A 84 6.59 -4.31 17.49
N PRO A 85 6.98 -3.02 17.53
CA PRO A 85 6.35 -2.00 16.69
C PRO A 85 6.37 -2.34 15.19
N SER A 86 7.42 -3.00 14.71
CA SER A 86 7.53 -3.47 13.32
C SER A 86 6.50 -4.55 12.97
N GLU A 87 6.27 -5.52 13.86
CA GLU A 87 5.25 -6.56 13.66
C GLU A 87 3.83 -5.98 13.67
N ILE A 88 3.56 -5.02 14.55
CA ILE A 88 2.27 -4.32 14.59
C ILE A 88 2.06 -3.53 13.29
N LEU A 89 3.10 -2.83 12.83
CA LEU A 89 3.07 -2.10 11.56
C LEU A 89 2.79 -3.06 10.39
N ASP A 90 3.50 -4.18 10.32
CA ASP A 90 3.32 -5.21 9.29
C ASP A 90 1.88 -5.74 9.24
N VAL A 91 1.26 -6.02 10.39
CA VAL A 91 -0.14 -6.47 10.43
C VAL A 91 -1.07 -5.39 9.88
N TYR A 92 -0.96 -4.13 10.33
CA TYR A 92 -1.85 -3.07 9.83
C TYR A 92 -1.67 -2.80 8.34
N VAL A 93 -0.43 -2.84 7.83
CA VAL A 93 -0.15 -2.69 6.41
C VAL A 93 -0.76 -3.86 5.62
N THR A 94 -0.58 -5.10 6.09
CA THR A 94 -1.12 -6.30 5.43
C THR A 94 -2.65 -6.27 5.38
N VAL A 95 -3.33 -5.87 6.46
CA VAL A 95 -4.79 -5.68 6.47
C VAL A 95 -5.21 -4.62 5.44
N SER A 96 -4.50 -3.50 5.38
CA SER A 96 -4.79 -2.46 4.39
C SER A 96 -4.56 -2.92 2.95
N GLU A 97 -3.54 -3.73 2.70
CA GLU A 97 -3.25 -4.29 1.37
C GLU A 97 -4.39 -5.21 0.92
N CYS A 98 -4.86 -6.11 1.80
CA CYS A 98 -5.98 -6.99 1.50
C CYS A 98 -7.25 -6.22 1.11
N TYR A 99 -7.61 -5.15 1.84
CA TYR A 99 -8.77 -4.33 1.48
C TYR A 99 -8.59 -3.58 0.15
N ILE A 100 -7.37 -3.23 -0.24
CA ILE A 100 -7.12 -2.58 -1.53
C ILE A 100 -7.22 -3.57 -2.70
N GLU A 101 -6.85 -4.84 -2.50
CA GLU A 101 -7.03 -5.87 -3.53
C GLU A 101 -8.53 -6.15 -3.81
N ASP A 102 -9.40 -5.92 -2.82
CA ASP A 102 -10.87 -6.00 -2.95
C ASP A 102 -11.55 -4.64 -3.24
N ASP A 103 -10.80 -3.62 -3.67
CA ASP A 103 -11.28 -2.27 -3.99
C ASP A 103 -11.97 -1.51 -2.82
N ASP A 104 -11.87 -1.98 -1.58
CA ASP A 104 -12.41 -1.33 -0.37
C ASP A 104 -11.42 -0.30 0.21
N SER A 105 -11.24 0.80 -0.53
CA SER A 105 -10.37 1.90 -0.13
C SER A 105 -10.79 2.62 1.16
N VAL A 106 -12.06 2.49 1.58
CA VAL A 106 -12.57 3.13 2.80
C VAL A 106 -12.07 2.38 4.03
N LYS A 107 -12.21 1.06 4.06
CA LYS A 107 -11.65 0.25 5.17
C LYS A 107 -10.13 0.32 5.18
N ALA A 108 -9.48 0.31 4.00
CA ALA A 108 -8.03 0.41 3.91
C ALA A 108 -7.47 1.68 4.58
N GLU A 109 -8.10 2.86 4.38
CA GLU A 109 -7.65 4.11 5.01
C GLU A 109 -7.66 4.05 6.54
N VAL A 110 -8.63 3.37 7.13
CA VAL A 110 -8.69 3.20 8.60
C VAL A 110 -7.44 2.49 9.10
N PHE A 111 -6.99 1.43 8.42
CA PHE A 111 -5.80 0.68 8.81
C PHE A 111 -4.48 1.40 8.48
N VAL A 112 -4.42 2.16 7.39
CA VAL A 112 -3.29 3.08 7.15
C VAL A 112 -3.19 4.13 8.26
N GLY A 113 -4.32 4.65 8.75
CA GLY A 113 -4.34 5.56 9.90
C GLY A 113 -3.78 4.93 11.18
N LYS A 114 -4.12 3.65 11.44
CA LYS A 114 -3.56 2.88 12.56
C LYS A 114 -2.06 2.60 12.37
N ALA A 115 -1.62 2.23 11.17
CA ALA A 115 -0.21 2.04 10.85
C ALA A 115 0.61 3.33 11.06
N ALA A 116 0.03 4.49 10.69
CA ALA A 116 0.69 5.79 10.86
C ALA A 116 0.98 6.17 12.32
N SER A 117 0.26 5.61 13.30
CA SER A 117 0.53 5.89 14.72
C SER A 117 1.73 5.11 15.26
N VAL A 118 2.11 4.00 14.60
CA VAL A 118 3.19 3.10 15.02
C VAL A 118 4.46 3.33 14.21
N VAL A 119 4.35 3.80 12.96
CA VAL A 119 5.49 3.95 12.02
C VAL A 119 6.66 4.77 12.59
N ALA A 120 6.39 5.76 13.45
CA ALA A 120 7.42 6.61 14.05
C ALA A 120 8.32 5.85 15.06
N GLN A 121 7.89 4.66 15.50
CA GLN A 121 8.62 3.80 16.44
C GLN A 121 9.43 2.71 15.73
N VAL A 122 9.31 2.61 14.40
CA VAL A 122 10.01 1.64 13.57
C VAL A 122 11.19 2.33 12.87
N ASP A 123 12.27 1.60 12.61
CA ASP A 123 13.40 2.12 11.87
C ASP A 123 12.95 2.66 10.49
N PRO A 124 13.20 3.94 10.16
CA PRO A 124 12.81 4.51 8.87
C PRO A 124 13.46 3.81 7.67
N ALA A 125 14.58 3.11 7.86
CA ALA A 125 15.24 2.32 6.82
C ALA A 125 14.69 0.89 6.69
N SER A 126 13.69 0.52 7.48
CA SER A 126 13.10 -0.82 7.43
C SER A 126 12.20 -1.04 6.21
N THR A 127 12.09 -2.30 5.79
CA THR A 127 11.22 -2.70 4.66
C THR A 127 9.75 -2.46 4.98
N GLU A 128 9.35 -2.57 6.25
CA GLU A 128 7.99 -2.35 6.74
C GLU A 128 7.57 -0.88 6.56
N VAL A 129 8.47 0.07 6.82
CA VAL A 129 8.21 1.50 6.60
C VAL A 129 8.04 1.81 5.11
N LEU A 130 8.83 1.18 4.24
CA LEU A 130 8.65 1.32 2.79
C LEU A 130 7.33 0.73 2.30
N ARG A 131 6.97 -0.46 2.77
CA ARG A 131 5.67 -1.09 2.47
C ARG A 131 4.53 -0.18 2.92
N PHE A 132 4.61 0.35 4.14
CA PHE A 132 3.65 1.32 4.64
C PHE A 132 3.51 2.55 3.74
N GLN A 133 4.62 3.17 3.32
CA GLN A 133 4.59 4.34 2.44
C GLN A 133 3.96 4.01 1.08
N SER A 134 4.32 2.86 0.49
CA SER A 134 3.74 2.38 -0.78
C SER A 134 2.24 2.14 -0.67
N THR A 135 1.80 1.44 0.37
CA THR A 135 0.39 1.13 0.63
C THR A 135 -0.40 2.40 0.93
N ARG A 136 0.15 3.33 1.71
CA ARG A 136 -0.45 4.64 1.95
C ARG A 136 -0.66 5.44 0.67
N ALA A 137 0.32 5.45 -0.24
CA ALA A 137 0.19 6.11 -1.53
C ALA A 137 -0.93 5.49 -2.38
N ARG A 138 -1.01 4.14 -2.43
CA ARG A 138 -2.07 3.40 -3.14
C ARG A 138 -3.47 3.69 -2.59
N VAL A 139 -3.63 3.71 -1.27
CA VAL A 139 -4.92 4.01 -0.62
C VAL A 139 -5.38 5.43 -0.96
N LEU A 140 -4.47 6.41 -0.88
CA LEU A 140 -4.80 7.80 -1.23
C LEU A 140 -5.17 7.96 -2.72
N ASP A 141 -4.51 7.21 -3.61
CA ASP A 141 -4.81 7.19 -5.03
C ASP A 141 -6.21 6.62 -5.30
N ALA A 142 -6.54 5.46 -4.69
CA ALA A 142 -7.85 4.83 -4.77
C ALA A 142 -8.98 5.74 -4.25
N GLN A 143 -8.71 6.52 -3.20
CA GLN A 143 -9.63 7.51 -2.66
C GLN A 143 -9.69 8.84 -3.43
N ARG A 144 -9.01 8.94 -4.57
CA ARG A 144 -8.93 10.15 -5.41
C ARG A 144 -8.32 11.36 -4.68
N LYS A 145 -7.55 11.13 -3.62
CA LYS A 145 -6.74 12.14 -2.91
C LYS A 145 -5.41 12.37 -3.63
N PHE A 146 -5.48 12.60 -4.95
CA PHE A 146 -4.34 12.50 -5.86
C PHE A 146 -3.13 13.37 -5.50
N LEU A 147 -3.33 14.61 -5.02
CA LEU A 147 -2.21 15.47 -4.67
C LEU A 147 -1.40 14.94 -3.47
N GLN A 148 -2.07 14.30 -2.51
CA GLN A 148 -1.38 13.65 -1.39
C GLN A 148 -0.67 12.39 -1.86
N ALA A 149 -1.35 11.57 -2.69
CA ALA A 149 -0.75 10.38 -3.28
C ALA A 149 0.53 10.73 -4.09
N SER A 150 0.49 11.81 -4.86
CA SER A 150 1.62 12.31 -5.65
C SER A 150 2.84 12.63 -4.80
N GLU A 151 2.64 13.31 -3.66
CA GLU A 151 3.71 13.63 -2.72
C GLU A 151 4.35 12.35 -2.14
N PHE A 152 3.55 11.34 -1.76
CA PHE A 152 4.08 10.05 -1.27
C PHE A 152 4.79 9.25 -2.36
N TYR A 153 4.24 9.18 -3.58
CA TYR A 153 4.91 8.50 -4.70
C TYR A 153 6.23 9.18 -5.07
N TYR A 154 6.30 10.52 -5.00
CA TYR A 154 7.54 11.24 -5.23
C TYR A 154 8.57 10.92 -4.14
N GLN A 155 8.19 10.96 -2.87
CA GLN A 155 9.06 10.59 -1.74
C GLN A 155 9.63 9.19 -1.91
N LEU A 156 8.79 8.22 -2.26
CA LEU A 156 9.22 6.85 -2.56
C LEU A 156 10.17 6.78 -3.75
N SER A 157 9.93 7.53 -4.82
CA SER A 157 10.83 7.57 -5.98
C SER A 157 12.23 8.10 -5.63
N THR A 158 12.34 8.92 -4.59
CA THR A 158 13.61 9.48 -4.10
C THR A 158 14.23 8.65 -2.99
N ALA A 159 13.51 7.66 -2.45
CA ALA A 159 14.02 6.80 -1.39
C ALA A 159 15.07 5.85 -1.97
N THR A 160 16.33 6.10 -1.65
CA THR A 160 17.44 5.21 -2.02
C THR A 160 17.45 4.01 -1.07
N HIS A 161 16.60 3.02 -1.34
CA HIS A 161 16.56 1.78 -0.56
C HIS A 161 17.12 0.60 -1.37
N PRO A 162 17.99 -0.25 -0.79
CA PRO A 162 18.63 -1.36 -1.50
C PRO A 162 17.63 -2.37 -2.08
N SER A 163 16.46 -2.53 -1.46
CA SER A 163 15.41 -3.46 -1.91
C SER A 163 14.60 -2.95 -3.11
N ILE A 164 14.78 -1.71 -3.57
CA ILE A 164 14.01 -1.14 -4.69
C ILE A 164 14.90 -1.08 -5.93
N HIS A 165 14.46 -1.71 -7.02
CA HIS A 165 15.20 -1.65 -8.27
C HIS A 165 15.09 -0.25 -8.92
N PRO A 166 16.17 0.26 -9.54
CA PRO A 166 16.15 1.55 -10.23
C PRO A 166 14.98 1.79 -11.22
N PRO A 167 14.55 0.82 -12.06
CA PRO A 167 13.38 1.01 -12.92
C PRO A 167 12.07 1.23 -12.13
N ASP A 168 11.93 0.62 -10.95
CA ASP A 168 10.73 0.78 -10.13
C ASP A 168 10.65 2.20 -9.54
N LEU A 169 11.80 2.83 -9.24
CA LEU A 169 11.86 4.23 -8.81
C LEU A 169 11.34 5.18 -9.89
N LEU A 170 11.66 4.92 -11.17
CA LEU A 170 11.13 5.70 -12.28
C LEU A 170 9.62 5.48 -12.47
N LEU A 171 9.15 4.26 -12.26
CA LEU A 171 7.72 3.97 -12.31
C LEU A 171 6.95 4.66 -11.17
N LEU A 172 7.54 4.74 -9.97
CA LEU A 172 7.01 5.52 -8.85
C LEU A 172 6.96 7.02 -9.18
N LEU A 173 8.00 7.56 -9.84
CA LEU A 173 7.99 8.94 -10.34
C LEU A 173 6.87 9.15 -11.37
N ALA A 174 6.64 8.20 -12.27
CA ALA A 174 5.55 8.24 -13.25
C ALA A 174 4.17 8.26 -12.57
N LYS A 175 3.98 7.45 -11.51
CA LYS A 175 2.75 7.48 -10.69
C LYS A 175 2.56 8.83 -9.99
N SER A 176 3.64 9.41 -9.48
CA SER A 176 3.59 10.77 -8.91
C SER A 176 3.16 11.80 -9.95
N CYS A 177 3.67 11.71 -11.19
CA CYS A 177 3.26 12.57 -12.30
C CYS A 177 1.78 12.38 -12.65
N THR A 178 1.33 11.13 -12.75
CA THR A 178 -0.07 10.77 -13.06
C THR A 178 -1.03 11.41 -12.07
N THR A 179 -0.78 11.18 -10.78
CA THR A 179 -1.62 11.72 -9.69
C THR A 179 -1.54 13.25 -9.60
N ALA A 180 -0.39 13.87 -9.86
CA ALA A 180 -0.29 15.34 -9.95
C ALA A 180 -1.14 15.93 -11.09
N VAL A 181 -1.21 15.23 -12.23
CA VAL A 181 -2.02 15.63 -13.39
C VAL A 181 -3.52 15.41 -13.13
N LEU A 182 -3.91 14.36 -12.42
CA LEU A 182 -5.31 14.11 -12.05
C LEU A 182 -5.81 14.99 -10.90
N GLY A 183 -4.90 15.56 -10.10
CA GLY A 183 -5.24 16.38 -8.95
C GLY A 183 -6.05 17.64 -9.27
N LYS A 184 -6.88 18.08 -8.30
CA LYS A 184 -7.67 19.32 -8.42
C LYS A 184 -6.76 20.52 -8.69
N SER A 185 -7.17 21.38 -9.63
CA SER A 185 -6.45 22.62 -9.92
C SER A 185 -6.36 23.51 -8.69
N GLY A 186 -5.19 24.11 -8.45
CA GLY A 186 -4.96 25.01 -7.32
C GLY A 186 -3.48 25.20 -6.97
N PRO A 187 -3.19 26.03 -5.94
CA PRO A 187 -1.81 26.34 -5.54
C PRO A 187 -1.00 25.11 -5.15
N ARG A 188 -1.61 24.14 -4.46
CA ARG A 188 -0.94 22.89 -4.08
C ARG A 188 -0.49 22.09 -5.31
N ARG A 189 -1.37 21.91 -6.30
CA ARG A 189 -1.05 21.22 -7.55
C ARG A 189 0.10 21.90 -8.30
N ARG A 190 0.09 23.24 -8.38
CA ARG A 190 1.16 24.00 -9.04
C ARG A 190 2.52 23.75 -8.38
N LYS A 191 2.57 23.69 -7.04
CA LYS A 191 3.81 23.37 -6.31
C LYS A 191 4.32 21.97 -6.64
N VAL A 192 3.43 20.97 -6.62
CA VAL A 192 3.79 19.58 -6.98
C VAL A 192 4.29 19.48 -8.42
N LEU A 193 3.59 20.10 -9.39
CA LEU A 193 4.04 20.14 -10.79
C LEU A 193 5.39 20.85 -10.96
N SER A 194 5.65 21.92 -10.21
CA SER A 194 6.95 22.61 -10.24
C SER A 194 8.07 21.73 -9.69
N LEU A 195 7.80 21.00 -8.62
CA LEU A 195 8.76 20.05 -8.04
C LEU A 195 9.08 18.93 -9.04
N LEU A 196 8.06 18.36 -9.68
CA LEU A 196 8.23 17.31 -10.69
C LEU A 196 8.96 17.81 -11.95
N ALA A 197 8.64 19.02 -12.41
CA ALA A 197 9.28 19.63 -13.58
C ALA A 197 10.78 19.90 -13.38
N CYS A 198 11.22 20.08 -12.13
CA CYS A 198 12.62 20.27 -11.79
C CYS A 198 13.40 18.95 -11.60
N ASP A 199 12.72 17.79 -11.58
CA ASP A 199 13.40 16.49 -11.44
C ASP A 199 14.06 16.09 -12.77
N ALA A 200 15.39 15.97 -12.79
CA ALA A 200 16.16 15.60 -13.98
C ALA A 200 15.76 14.22 -14.55
N ARG A 201 15.24 13.32 -13.72
CA ARG A 201 14.80 11.97 -14.12
C ARG A 201 13.50 12.00 -14.93
N LEU A 202 12.76 13.11 -14.94
CA LEU A 202 11.50 13.24 -15.67
C LEU A 202 11.66 12.91 -17.16
N VAL A 203 12.81 13.24 -17.76
CA VAL A 203 13.11 12.96 -19.17
C VAL A 203 13.18 11.44 -19.43
N GLN A 204 13.62 10.66 -18.44
CA GLN A 204 13.78 9.20 -18.55
C GLN A 204 12.44 8.45 -18.60
N LEU A 205 11.33 9.10 -18.19
CA LEU A 205 9.99 8.51 -18.29
C LEU A 205 9.59 8.20 -19.74
N SER A 206 10.14 8.94 -20.71
CA SER A 206 9.91 8.69 -22.14
C SER A 206 10.44 7.33 -22.60
N SER A 207 11.43 6.77 -21.90
CA SER A 207 12.02 5.46 -22.20
C SER A 207 11.18 4.29 -21.68
N ILE A 208 10.22 4.53 -20.77
CA ILE A 208 9.40 3.49 -20.17
C ILE A 208 8.12 3.28 -21.00
N PRO A 209 7.83 2.04 -21.45
CA PRO A 209 6.61 1.75 -22.18
C PRO A 209 5.38 2.09 -21.32
N GLY A 210 4.43 2.82 -21.89
CA GLY A 210 3.25 3.28 -21.17
C GLY A 210 3.44 4.57 -20.35
N CYS A 211 4.65 5.16 -20.30
CA CYS A 211 4.88 6.44 -19.60
C CYS A 211 5.29 7.60 -20.53
N VAL A 212 5.28 7.38 -21.85
CA VAL A 212 5.86 8.29 -22.85
C VAL A 212 5.31 9.72 -22.78
N ALA A 213 4.01 9.89 -22.52
CA ALA A 213 3.37 11.20 -22.49
C ALA A 213 3.52 11.98 -21.17
N HIS A 214 4.02 11.35 -20.09
CA HIS A 214 3.96 11.93 -18.75
C HIS A 214 4.84 13.17 -18.60
N SER A 215 6.07 13.12 -19.11
CA SER A 215 7.02 14.22 -19.05
C SER A 215 6.51 15.45 -19.83
N ASP A 216 6.02 15.24 -21.06
CA ASP A 216 5.46 16.29 -21.92
C ASP A 216 4.27 16.98 -21.22
N ILE A 217 3.33 16.20 -20.68
CA ILE A 217 2.16 16.76 -20.00
C ILE A 217 2.57 17.55 -18.76
N VAL A 218 3.40 17.00 -17.87
CA VAL A 218 3.83 17.70 -16.65
C VAL A 218 4.50 19.03 -17.00
N LEU A 219 5.39 19.05 -17.98
CA LEU A 219 6.10 20.26 -18.40
C LEU A 219 5.15 21.30 -19.00
N ARG A 220 4.24 20.92 -19.90
CA ARG A 220 3.25 21.84 -20.48
C ARG A 220 2.30 22.39 -19.42
N MET A 221 1.83 21.53 -18.52
CA MET A 221 0.97 21.95 -17.41
C MET A 221 1.68 22.91 -16.45
N HIS A 222 2.96 22.68 -16.17
CA HIS A 222 3.76 23.58 -15.33
C HIS A 222 3.93 24.96 -15.99
N ARG A 223 4.17 24.99 -17.31
CA ARG A 223 4.33 26.23 -18.10
C ARG A 223 3.02 26.91 -18.50
N LEU A 224 1.87 26.33 -18.15
CA LEU A 224 0.54 26.81 -18.53
C LEU A 224 0.32 26.81 -20.06
N GLU A 225 0.91 25.85 -20.76
CA GLU A 225 0.76 25.64 -22.20
C GLU A 225 -0.47 24.79 -22.53
N LEU A 226 -0.96 24.89 -23.77
CA LEU A 226 -2.07 24.07 -24.25
C LEU A 226 -1.64 22.59 -24.40
N LEU A 227 -2.51 21.68 -23.94
CA LEU A 227 -2.30 20.24 -24.10
C LEU A 227 -2.85 19.79 -25.46
N GLY A 228 -2.01 19.12 -26.25
CA GLY A 228 -2.43 18.52 -27.52
C GLY A 228 -3.30 17.28 -27.30
N THR A 229 -4.30 17.09 -28.17
CA THR A 229 -5.24 15.95 -28.10
C THR A 229 -4.56 14.59 -28.18
N THR A 230 -3.48 14.48 -28.95
CA THR A 230 -2.69 13.23 -29.06
C THR A 230 -1.97 12.89 -27.75
N SER A 231 -1.31 13.86 -27.10
CA SER A 231 -0.62 13.64 -25.83
C SER A 231 -1.62 13.29 -24.72
N THR A 232 -2.78 13.96 -24.68
CA THR A 232 -3.81 13.67 -23.67
C THR A 232 -4.48 12.32 -23.89
N ALA A 233 -4.73 11.91 -25.13
CA ALA A 233 -5.25 10.58 -25.44
C ALA A 233 -4.24 9.48 -25.07
N ALA A 234 -2.96 9.69 -25.38
CA ALA A 234 -1.90 8.76 -25.00
C ALA A 234 -1.78 8.63 -23.47
N PHE A 235 -1.91 9.72 -22.72
CA PHE A 235 -1.92 9.68 -21.26
C PHE A 235 -3.19 9.03 -20.71
N ALA A 236 -4.36 9.36 -21.24
CA ALA A 236 -5.61 8.74 -20.80
C ALA A 236 -5.59 7.21 -20.97
N GLY A 237 -4.98 6.70 -22.04
CA GLY A 237 -4.79 5.25 -22.25
C GLY A 237 -3.86 4.55 -21.26
N THR A 238 -3.16 5.29 -20.39
CA THR A 238 -2.23 4.74 -19.40
C THR A 238 -2.83 4.68 -17.99
N LEU A 239 -4.00 5.27 -17.80
CA LEU A 239 -4.68 5.32 -16.51
C LEU A 239 -5.26 3.94 -16.14
N ALA A 240 -5.24 3.63 -14.85
CA ALA A 240 -6.00 2.51 -14.31
C ALA A 240 -7.51 2.78 -14.48
N PRO A 241 -8.32 1.73 -14.68
CA PRO A 241 -9.78 1.85 -14.78
C PRO A 241 -10.41 2.47 -13.53
#